data_AF-A0A1F0Q6A8-F1
#
_entry.id   AF-A0A1F0Q6A8-F1
#
_cell.length_a   1.000
_cell.length_b   1.000
_cell.length_c   1.000
_cell.angle_alpha   90.00
_cell.angle_beta   90.00
_cell.angle_gamma   90.00
#
_symmetry.space_group_name_H-M   'P 1'
#
loop_
_entity.id
_entity.type
_entity.pdbx_description
1 polymer ?
#
loop_
_entity_poly.entity_id
_entity_poly.type
_entity_poly.pdbx_seq_one_letter_code
_entity_poly.pdbx_strand_id
1 'polypeptide(L)'
;MDDALLDRLSRSLVKLENLGAKLDDLLFPRQAPPDTAGPGGRPGPKPPIVIPIVDLKVDTEACLHFWATELAASSDVGHPSSKSIEALAAWTRSKLTDLEAMPWAEQAAIEIIDKAWLVEQTVAPAEDTPIEPPAEGTTRVVASWLQKLGHPLSRTSLRHYMESGHLAYTIGDNGHRIVRLDDALRIAKKNSDQGIYQGAHPVL
;
A
#
# COMPACT_ATOMS: atom_id res chain seq x y z
N MET A 1 -28.76 -16.73 4.77
CA MET A 1 -27.40 -16.34 5.19
C MET A 1 -27.14 -16.97 6.54
N ASP A 2 -25.92 -17.46 6.80
CA ASP A 2 -25.56 -18.01 8.12
C ASP A 2 -25.01 -16.91 9.06
N ASP A 3 -24.93 -17.23 10.35
CA ASP A 3 -24.48 -16.28 11.39
C ASP A 3 -23.04 -15.79 11.16
N ALA A 4 -22.18 -16.64 10.61
CA ALA A 4 -20.78 -16.32 10.34
C ALA A 4 -20.65 -15.27 9.23
N LEU A 5 -21.42 -15.41 8.16
CA LEU A 5 -21.47 -14.45 7.06
C LEU A 5 -22.13 -13.13 7.51
N LEU A 6 -23.18 -13.19 8.33
CA LEU A 6 -23.81 -12.01 8.92
C LEU A 6 -22.83 -11.20 9.79
N ASP A 7 -22.07 -11.87 10.66
CA ASP A 7 -21.05 -11.25 11.50
C ASP A 7 -19.92 -10.64 10.66
N ARG A 8 -19.47 -11.34 9.60
CA ARG A 8 -18.48 -10.82 8.65
C ARG A 8 -19.01 -9.59 7.88
N LEU A 9 -20.27 -9.61 7.44
CA LEU A 9 -20.92 -8.48 6.77
C LEU A 9 -21.00 -7.28 7.72
N SER A 10 -21.47 -7.48 8.95
CA SER A 10 -21.58 -6.44 9.97
C SER A 10 -20.24 -5.73 10.20
N ARG A 11 -19.15 -6.50 10.38
CA ARG A 11 -17.79 -5.94 10.50
C ARG A 11 -17.35 -5.20 9.24
N SER A 12 -17.67 -5.71 8.06
CA SER A 12 -17.29 -5.11 6.78
C SER A 12 -18.00 -3.78 6.53
N LEU A 13 -19.27 -3.67 6.92
CA LEU A 13 -20.02 -2.41 6.89
C LEU A 13 -19.41 -1.37 7.85
N VAL A 14 -19.00 -1.79 9.06
CA VAL A 14 -18.26 -0.90 9.98
C VAL A 14 -16.94 -0.43 9.38
N LYS A 15 -16.22 -1.28 8.64
CA LYS A 15 -15.00 -0.85 7.93
C LYS A 15 -15.33 0.22 6.88
N LEU A 16 -16.33 -0.02 6.04
CA LEU A 16 -16.75 0.95 5.00
C LEU A 16 -17.22 2.28 5.60
N GLU A 17 -17.92 2.24 6.73
CA GLU A 17 -18.33 3.43 7.50
C GLU A 17 -17.13 4.28 7.95
N ASN A 18 -16.02 3.64 8.34
CA ASN A 18 -14.83 4.33 8.86
C ASN A 18 -13.76 4.66 7.79
N LEU A 19 -13.79 3.99 6.65
CA LEU A 19 -12.76 4.11 5.61
C LEU A 19 -13.26 4.91 4.39
N GLY A 20 -14.57 5.14 4.25
CA GLY A 20 -15.15 5.84 3.11
C GLY A 20 -14.53 7.22 2.87
N ALA A 21 -14.46 8.09 3.88
CA ALA A 21 -13.82 9.41 3.77
C ALA A 21 -12.31 9.32 3.60
N LYS A 22 -11.66 8.30 4.18
CA LYS A 22 -10.22 8.09 3.99
C LYS A 22 -9.87 7.68 2.55
N LEU A 23 -10.80 7.06 1.84
CA LEU A 23 -10.64 6.79 0.41
C LEU A 23 -10.67 8.12 -0.39
N ASP A 24 -11.47 9.10 0.04
CA ASP A 24 -11.48 10.44 -0.58
C ASP A 24 -10.14 11.17 -0.40
N ASP A 25 -9.48 10.99 0.73
CA ASP A 25 -8.14 11.54 0.98
C ASP A 25 -7.09 11.00 0.00
N LEU A 26 -7.33 9.82 -0.59
CA LEU A 26 -6.43 9.19 -1.56
C LEU A 26 -6.68 9.61 -3.02
N LEU A 27 -7.76 10.36 -3.29
CA LEU A 27 -8.06 10.86 -4.64
C LEU A 27 -6.96 11.78 -5.17
N PHE A 28 -6.23 12.44 -4.28
CA PHE A 28 -5.16 13.36 -4.61
C PHE A 28 -3.84 12.90 -3.96
N PRO A 29 -2.72 12.88 -4.72
CA PRO A 29 -1.40 12.65 -4.15
C PRO A 29 -1.12 13.62 -3.00
N ARG A 30 -0.70 13.09 -1.84
CA ARG A 30 -0.22 13.91 -0.71
C ARG A 30 0.98 14.73 -1.21
N GLN A 31 0.81 16.05 -1.31
CA GLN A 31 1.92 16.93 -1.63
C GLN A 31 2.85 17.00 -0.43
N ALA A 32 4.15 16.81 -0.65
CA ALA A 32 5.14 17.12 0.36
C ALA A 32 4.97 18.60 0.78
N PRO A 33 5.18 18.95 2.06
CA PRO A 33 5.26 20.34 2.47
C PRO A 33 6.24 21.06 1.53
N PRO A 34 5.93 22.27 1.05
CA PRO A 34 6.86 22.99 0.22
C PRO A 34 8.16 23.21 1.00
N ASP A 35 9.25 22.58 0.55
CA ASP A 35 10.61 22.90 0.97
C ASP A 35 10.95 24.29 0.44
N THR A 36 10.46 25.36 1.05
CA THR A 36 10.95 26.70 0.78
C THR A 36 10.55 27.69 1.87
N ALA A 37 11.53 28.01 2.71
CA ALA A 37 11.64 29.31 3.34
C ALA A 37 11.82 30.37 2.22
N GLY A 38 10.72 30.91 1.70
CA GLY A 38 10.75 31.96 0.69
C GLY A 38 9.37 32.57 0.47
N PRO A 39 9.22 33.91 0.44
CA PRO A 39 7.92 34.55 0.34
C PRO A 39 7.44 34.52 -1.12
N GLY A 40 6.30 33.86 -1.38
CA GLY A 40 5.52 34.09 -2.61
C GLY A 40 5.41 32.92 -3.61
N GLY A 41 5.13 31.70 -3.15
CA GLY A 41 4.75 30.62 -4.07
C GLY A 41 3.35 30.84 -4.65
N ARG A 42 3.25 31.06 -5.97
CA ARG A 42 1.97 30.95 -6.71
C ARG A 42 1.39 29.54 -6.49
N PRO A 43 0.05 29.38 -6.38
CA PRO A 43 -0.56 28.06 -6.28
C PRO A 43 -0.15 27.23 -7.50
N GLY A 44 0.59 26.15 -7.26
CA GLY A 44 0.92 25.18 -8.31
C GLY A 44 -0.35 24.51 -8.85
N PRO A 45 -0.28 23.87 -10.02
CA PRO A 45 -1.40 23.08 -10.54
C PRO A 45 -1.83 22.04 -9.51
N LYS A 46 -3.15 21.86 -9.35
CA LYS A 46 -3.71 20.80 -8.51
C LYS A 46 -3.12 19.46 -8.98
N PRO A 47 -2.67 18.61 -8.05
CA PRO A 47 -2.10 17.33 -8.42
C PRO A 47 -3.15 16.50 -9.16
N PRO A 48 -2.73 15.68 -10.14
CA PRO A 48 -3.66 14.87 -10.92
C PRO A 48 -4.40 13.89 -10.01
N ILE A 49 -5.68 13.67 -10.33
CA ILE A 49 -6.51 12.70 -9.60
C ILE A 49 -5.99 11.26 -9.82
N VAL A 50 -6.05 10.43 -8.79
CA VAL A 50 -5.61 9.03 -8.87
C VAL A 50 -6.77 8.18 -9.40
N ILE A 51 -6.79 7.93 -10.71
CA ILE A 51 -7.90 7.24 -11.40
C ILE A 51 -8.30 5.89 -10.77
N PRO A 52 -7.37 4.99 -10.40
CA PRO A 52 -7.76 3.73 -9.75
C PRO A 52 -8.53 3.91 -8.43
N ILE A 53 -8.27 4.99 -7.69
CA ILE A 53 -9.00 5.31 -6.45
C ILE A 53 -10.41 5.80 -6.77
N VAL A 54 -10.56 6.60 -7.84
CA VAL A 54 -11.87 7.03 -8.35
C VAL A 54 -12.70 5.82 -8.75
N ASP A 55 -12.12 4.90 -9.52
CA ASP A 55 -12.80 3.70 -10.00
C ASP A 55 -13.27 2.83 -8.83
N LEU A 56 -12.39 2.58 -7.86
CA LEU A 56 -12.73 1.83 -6.65
C LEU A 56 -13.85 2.51 -5.86
N LYS A 57 -13.80 3.85 -5.73
CA LYS A 57 -14.84 4.60 -5.01
C LYS A 57 -16.19 4.46 -5.72
N VAL A 58 -16.25 4.76 -7.01
CA VAL A 58 -17.49 4.72 -7.81
C VAL A 58 -18.10 3.31 -7.79
N ASP A 59 -17.28 2.28 -7.97
CA ASP A 59 -17.70 0.88 -7.95
C ASP A 59 -18.21 0.46 -6.55
N THR A 60 -17.57 0.95 -5.48
CA THR A 60 -18.02 0.71 -4.10
C THR A 60 -19.36 1.39 -3.81
N GLU A 61 -19.51 2.67 -4.18
CA GLU A 61 -20.76 3.41 -4.03
C GLU A 61 -21.90 2.77 -4.83
N ALA A 62 -21.62 2.34 -6.06
CA ALA A 62 -22.60 1.69 -6.92
C ALA A 62 -23.08 0.36 -6.32
N CYS A 63 -22.17 -0.47 -5.83
CA CYS A 63 -22.50 -1.74 -5.17
C CYS A 63 -23.38 -1.53 -3.93
N LEU A 64 -22.97 -0.64 -3.02
CA LEU A 64 -23.76 -0.35 -1.80
C LEU A 64 -25.11 0.26 -2.14
N HIS A 65 -25.18 1.18 -3.10
CA HIS A 65 -26.40 1.84 -3.50
C HIS A 65 -27.39 0.86 -4.15
N PHE A 66 -26.89 -0.06 -4.99
CA PHE A 66 -27.70 -1.11 -5.60
C PHE A 66 -28.37 -1.96 -4.51
N TRP A 67 -27.61 -2.53 -3.59
CA TRP A 67 -28.16 -3.40 -2.54
C TRP A 67 -29.06 -2.64 -1.56
N ALA A 68 -28.73 -1.38 -1.24
CA ALA A 68 -29.60 -0.57 -0.39
C ALA A 68 -30.95 -0.25 -1.05
N THR A 69 -30.94 -0.01 -2.36
CA THR A 69 -32.16 0.21 -3.14
C THR A 69 -32.98 -1.06 -3.27
N GLU A 70 -32.33 -2.20 -3.50
CA GLU A 70 -32.99 -3.50 -3.57
C GLU A 70 -33.65 -3.87 -2.24
N LEU A 71 -32.97 -3.59 -1.12
CA LEU A 71 -33.53 -3.79 0.22
C LEU A 71 -34.76 -2.91 0.44
N ALA A 72 -34.67 -1.62 0.12
CA ALA A 72 -35.78 -0.67 0.27
C ALA A 72 -36.95 -0.96 -0.67
N ALA A 73 -36.72 -1.61 -1.81
CA ALA A 73 -37.78 -2.06 -2.71
C ALA A 73 -38.45 -3.36 -2.23
N SER A 74 -37.68 -4.25 -1.59
CA SER A 74 -38.13 -5.56 -1.13
C SER A 74 -38.72 -5.56 0.28
N SER A 75 -38.52 -4.48 1.03
CA SER A 75 -38.93 -4.33 2.43
C SER A 75 -39.48 -2.93 2.68
N ASP A 76 -40.37 -2.75 3.66
CA ASP A 76 -40.92 -1.44 4.06
C ASP A 76 -39.92 -0.61 4.89
N VAL A 77 -38.68 -0.53 4.40
CA VAL A 77 -37.57 0.19 5.02
C VAL A 77 -37.23 1.39 4.13
N GLY A 78 -37.40 2.60 4.66
CA GLY A 78 -37.17 3.82 3.87
C GLY A 78 -35.73 3.94 3.34
N HIS A 79 -35.55 4.64 2.22
CA HIS A 79 -34.28 4.72 1.48
C HIS A 79 -33.14 5.46 2.21
N PRO A 80 -31.87 5.17 1.85
CA PRO A 80 -30.72 5.96 2.32
C PRO A 80 -30.79 7.41 1.82
N SER A 81 -30.40 8.36 2.67
CA SER A 81 -30.44 9.81 2.38
C SER A 81 -29.23 10.34 1.62
N SER A 82 -28.16 9.54 1.50
CA SER A 82 -26.91 9.89 0.84
C SER A 82 -26.37 8.71 0.04
N LYS A 83 -25.57 9.01 -0.98
CA LYS A 83 -24.86 8.02 -1.81
C LYS A 83 -23.40 7.81 -1.39
N SER A 84 -22.93 8.51 -0.35
CA SER A 84 -21.58 8.30 0.16
C SER A 84 -21.44 6.90 0.75
N ILE A 85 -20.26 6.29 0.58
CA ILE A 85 -19.93 4.96 1.11
C ILE A 85 -20.30 4.84 2.59
N GLU A 86 -19.91 5.84 3.39
CA GLU A 86 -20.14 5.81 4.85
C GLU A 86 -21.62 5.79 5.20
N ALA A 87 -22.41 6.65 4.54
CA ALA A 87 -23.84 6.76 4.82
C ALA A 87 -24.61 5.53 4.33
N LEU A 88 -24.25 4.99 3.17
CA LEU A 88 -24.84 3.75 2.66
C LEU A 88 -24.49 2.56 3.57
N ALA A 89 -23.23 2.45 4.00
CA ALA A 89 -22.79 1.38 4.89
C ALA A 89 -23.51 1.44 6.26
N ALA A 90 -23.60 2.64 6.86
CA ALA A 90 -24.32 2.86 8.10
C ALA A 90 -25.82 2.54 7.97
N TRP A 91 -26.46 3.00 6.89
CA TRP A 91 -27.87 2.72 6.62
C TRP A 91 -28.10 1.21 6.46
N THR A 92 -27.33 0.51 5.62
CA THR A 92 -27.47 -0.94 5.42
C THR A 92 -27.22 -1.70 6.71
N ARG A 93 -26.24 -1.28 7.51
CA ARG A 93 -25.96 -1.88 8.82
C ARG A 93 -27.13 -1.75 9.78
N SER A 94 -27.84 -0.62 9.77
CA SER A 94 -29.04 -0.41 10.60
C SER A 94 -30.22 -1.30 10.20
N LYS A 95 -30.17 -1.92 9.01
CA LYS A 95 -31.20 -2.79 8.41
C LYS A 95 -30.72 -4.23 8.25
N LEU A 96 -29.69 -4.66 8.99
CA LEU A 96 -29.15 -6.01 8.84
C LEU A 96 -30.19 -7.11 9.05
N THR A 97 -31.10 -6.95 10.01
CA THR A 97 -32.19 -7.91 10.25
C THR A 97 -33.15 -8.01 9.06
N ASP A 98 -33.50 -6.88 8.44
CA ASP A 98 -34.34 -6.87 7.25
C ASP A 98 -33.60 -7.50 6.05
N LEU A 99 -32.31 -7.17 5.89
CA LEU A 99 -31.45 -7.73 4.85
C LEU A 99 -31.31 -9.24 5.00
N GLU A 100 -31.11 -9.75 6.22
CA GLU A 100 -30.94 -11.18 6.49
C GLU A 100 -32.14 -12.02 6.04
N ALA A 101 -33.34 -11.45 6.10
CA ALA A 101 -34.58 -12.09 5.68
C ALA A 101 -34.73 -12.20 4.16
N MET A 102 -33.90 -11.51 3.38
CA MET A 102 -34.01 -11.47 1.92
C MET A 102 -33.47 -12.75 1.26
N PRO A 103 -34.09 -13.22 0.16
CA PRO A 103 -33.63 -14.42 -0.56
C PRO A 103 -32.25 -14.23 -1.22
N TRP A 104 -31.86 -12.99 -1.48
CA TRP A 104 -30.58 -12.60 -2.08
C TRP A 104 -29.54 -12.10 -1.05
N ALA A 105 -29.85 -12.17 0.24
CA ALA A 105 -29.02 -11.62 1.32
C ALA A 105 -27.56 -12.09 1.28
N GLU A 106 -27.36 -13.36 0.97
CA GLU A 106 -26.03 -13.97 0.89
C GLU A 106 -25.18 -13.38 -0.24
N GLN A 107 -25.77 -13.16 -1.42
CA GLN A 107 -25.09 -12.52 -2.54
C GLN A 107 -24.71 -11.07 -2.22
N ALA A 108 -25.65 -10.32 -1.63
CA ALA A 108 -25.38 -8.95 -1.19
C ALA A 108 -24.24 -8.90 -0.16
N ALA A 109 -24.24 -9.83 0.79
CA ALA A 109 -23.20 -9.91 1.80
C ALA A 109 -21.82 -10.14 1.17
N ILE A 110 -21.70 -11.10 0.26
CA ILE A 110 -20.45 -11.44 -0.43
C ILE A 110 -19.90 -10.20 -1.18
N GLU A 111 -20.73 -9.56 -1.99
CA GLU A 111 -20.28 -8.41 -2.79
C GLU A 111 -19.84 -7.23 -1.91
N ILE A 112 -20.59 -6.93 -0.85
CA ILE A 112 -20.25 -5.84 0.08
C ILE A 112 -18.96 -6.14 0.84
N ILE A 113 -18.78 -7.39 1.28
CA ILE A 113 -17.56 -7.83 1.97
C ILE A 113 -16.34 -7.69 1.05
N ASP A 114 -16.47 -8.04 -0.23
CA ASP A 114 -15.40 -7.91 -1.20
C ASP A 114 -15.03 -6.44 -1.45
N LYS A 115 -16.03 -5.55 -1.55
CA LYS A 115 -15.76 -4.09 -1.61
C LYS A 115 -15.06 -3.59 -0.36
N ALA A 116 -15.51 -4.00 0.83
CA ALA A 116 -14.90 -3.60 2.09
C ALA A 116 -13.44 -4.04 2.17
N TRP A 117 -13.12 -5.25 1.70
CA TRP A 117 -11.75 -5.75 1.64
C TRP A 117 -10.89 -4.92 0.69
N LEU A 118 -11.37 -4.62 -0.53
CA LEU A 118 -10.63 -3.78 -1.49
C LEU A 118 -10.36 -2.37 -0.97
N VAL A 119 -11.36 -1.74 -0.34
CA VAL A 119 -11.22 -0.43 0.29
C VAL A 119 -10.19 -0.47 1.43
N GLU A 120 -10.24 -1.51 2.27
CA GLU A 120 -9.27 -1.69 3.35
C GLU A 120 -7.84 -1.82 2.82
N GLN A 121 -7.60 -2.70 1.85
CA GLN A 121 -6.27 -2.88 1.24
C GLN A 121 -5.74 -1.60 0.59
N THR A 122 -6.63 -0.73 0.13
CA THR A 122 -6.26 0.52 -0.55
C THR A 122 -5.97 1.64 0.45
N VAL A 123 -6.80 1.77 1.49
CA VAL A 123 -6.70 2.85 2.49
C VAL A 123 -5.66 2.56 3.56
N ALA A 124 -5.60 1.31 4.00
CA ALA A 124 -4.69 0.82 5.02
C ALA A 124 -4.06 -0.49 4.51
N PRO A 125 -3.20 -0.40 3.48
CA PRO A 125 -2.45 -1.57 3.05
C PRO A 125 -1.73 -2.14 4.27
N ALA A 126 -1.77 -3.46 4.43
CA ALA A 126 -0.99 -4.12 5.47
C ALA A 126 0.45 -3.61 5.35
N GLU A 127 1.08 -3.23 6.46
CA GLU A 127 2.51 -2.91 6.44
C GLU A 127 3.22 -4.06 5.74
N ASP A 128 4.03 -3.75 4.72
CA ASP A 128 4.89 -4.73 4.07
C ASP A 128 5.62 -5.48 5.19
N THR A 129 5.27 -6.75 5.42
CA THR A 129 5.97 -7.60 6.39
C THR A 129 7.46 -7.40 6.12
N PRO A 130 8.26 -6.95 7.11
CA PRO A 130 9.66 -6.63 6.87
C PRO A 130 10.34 -7.83 6.21
N ILE A 131 10.58 -7.73 4.91
CA ILE A 131 11.29 -8.80 4.19
C ILE A 131 12.71 -8.74 4.76
N GLU A 132 13.11 -9.79 5.47
CA GLU A 132 14.47 -9.85 5.98
C GLU A 132 15.45 -9.89 4.80
N PRO A 133 16.56 -9.12 4.88
CA PRO A 133 17.57 -9.18 3.86
C PRO A 133 18.17 -10.60 3.82
N PRO A 134 18.33 -11.21 2.63
CA PRO A 134 18.93 -12.53 2.51
C PRO A 134 20.41 -12.47 2.92
N ALA A 135 20.90 -13.52 3.60
CA ALA A 135 22.30 -13.60 4.00
C ALA A 135 23.26 -13.57 2.80
N GLU A 136 22.82 -14.09 1.66
CA GLU A 136 23.57 -14.08 0.41
C GLU A 136 22.64 -13.99 -0.81
N GLY A 137 23.19 -13.55 -1.94
CA GLY A 137 22.44 -13.48 -3.19
C GLY A 137 23.31 -13.10 -4.37
N THR A 138 22.69 -13.02 -5.55
CA THR A 138 23.38 -12.51 -6.74
C THR A 138 23.75 -11.02 -6.55
N THR A 139 24.71 -10.52 -7.33
CA THR A 139 25.07 -9.09 -7.33
C THR A 139 23.88 -8.15 -7.50
N ARG A 140 22.85 -8.56 -8.25
CA ARG A 140 21.60 -7.79 -8.40
C ARG A 140 20.81 -7.73 -7.09
N VAL A 141 20.64 -8.88 -6.43
CA VAL A 141 19.91 -8.98 -5.16
C VAL A 141 20.65 -8.20 -4.08
N VAL A 142 21.96 -8.40 -3.96
CA VAL A 142 22.81 -7.72 -2.98
C VAL A 142 22.82 -6.20 -3.20
N ALA A 143 22.98 -5.70 -4.43
CA ALA A 143 22.93 -4.26 -4.70
C ALA A 143 21.58 -3.63 -4.33
N SER A 144 20.48 -4.32 -4.60
CA SER A 144 19.13 -3.88 -4.22
C SER A 144 18.98 -3.77 -2.69
N TRP A 145 19.46 -4.76 -1.95
CA TRP A 145 19.41 -4.75 -0.49
C TRP A 145 20.34 -3.72 0.14
N LEU A 146 21.55 -3.55 -0.39
CA LEU A 146 22.47 -2.50 0.05
C LEU A 146 21.88 -1.09 -0.11
N GLN A 147 21.15 -0.84 -1.21
CA GLN A 147 20.40 0.40 -1.40
C GLN A 147 19.32 0.58 -0.32
N LYS A 148 18.52 -0.46 -0.06
CA LYS A 148 17.47 -0.44 0.98
C LYS A 148 18.04 -0.23 2.39
N LEU A 149 19.24 -0.72 2.65
CA LEU A 149 19.96 -0.58 3.91
C LEU A 149 20.76 0.73 4.02
N GLY A 150 20.65 1.65 3.04
CA GLY A 150 21.30 2.97 3.09
C GLY A 150 22.79 2.98 2.75
N HIS A 151 23.34 1.90 2.20
CA HIS A 151 24.76 1.77 1.87
C HIS A 151 24.94 1.36 0.40
N PRO A 152 24.58 2.23 -0.56
CA PRO A 152 24.47 1.85 -1.96
C PRO A 152 25.83 1.45 -2.57
N LEU A 153 25.89 0.25 -3.13
CA LEU A 153 26.95 -0.18 -4.05
C LEU A 153 26.33 -0.69 -5.34
N SER A 154 26.84 -0.21 -6.47
CA SER A 154 26.35 -0.64 -7.78
C SER A 154 26.73 -2.10 -8.07
N ARG A 155 25.97 -2.76 -8.95
CA ARG A 155 26.29 -4.10 -9.47
C ARG A 155 27.69 -4.16 -10.10
N THR A 156 28.08 -3.08 -10.79
CA THR A 156 29.40 -2.96 -11.44
C THR A 156 30.51 -2.88 -10.39
N SER A 157 30.31 -2.10 -9.33
CA SER A 157 31.24 -2.01 -8.20
C SER A 157 31.41 -3.35 -7.50
N LEU A 158 30.30 -4.05 -7.21
CA LEU A 158 30.34 -5.39 -6.62
C LEU A 158 31.12 -6.36 -7.51
N ARG A 159 30.86 -6.36 -8.81
CA ARG A 159 31.62 -7.18 -9.77
C ARG A 159 33.11 -6.85 -9.77
N HIS A 160 33.47 -5.56 -9.75
CA HIS A 160 34.85 -5.14 -9.70
C HIS A 160 35.57 -5.59 -8.42
N TYR A 161 34.91 -5.51 -7.26
CA TYR A 161 35.46 -6.05 -6.01
C TYR A 161 35.61 -7.57 -6.05
N MET A 162 34.72 -8.28 -6.72
CA MET A 162 34.86 -9.72 -6.91
C MET A 162 36.04 -10.07 -7.83
N GLU A 163 36.18 -9.38 -8.95
CA GLU A 163 37.25 -9.62 -9.93
C GLU A 163 38.63 -9.24 -9.40
N SER A 164 38.70 -8.22 -8.54
CA SER A 164 39.94 -7.80 -7.86
C SER A 164 40.24 -8.61 -6.60
N GLY A 165 39.41 -9.59 -6.22
CA GLY A 165 39.61 -10.47 -5.06
C GLY A 165 39.28 -9.85 -3.70
N HIS A 166 38.67 -8.66 -3.67
CA HIS A 166 38.28 -7.95 -2.45
C HIS A 166 36.89 -8.34 -1.92
N LEU A 167 36.09 -9.06 -2.72
CA LEU A 167 34.79 -9.57 -2.34
C LEU A 167 34.67 -11.05 -2.73
N ALA A 168 34.58 -11.91 -1.72
CA ALA A 168 34.41 -13.34 -1.92
C ALA A 168 33.06 -13.65 -2.57
N TYR A 169 33.03 -14.67 -3.41
CA TYR A 169 31.81 -15.19 -4.01
C TYR A 169 31.92 -16.69 -4.23
N THR A 170 30.78 -17.36 -4.26
CA THR A 170 30.65 -18.77 -4.67
C THR A 170 29.92 -18.86 -6.00
N ILE A 171 30.05 -20.00 -6.67
CA ILE A 171 29.23 -20.31 -7.85
C ILE A 171 28.06 -21.15 -7.34
N GLY A 172 26.85 -20.60 -7.42
CA GLY A 172 25.63 -21.32 -7.05
C GLY A 172 25.24 -22.34 -8.12
N ASP A 173 24.24 -23.16 -7.82
CA ASP A 173 23.80 -24.30 -8.65
C ASP A 173 23.45 -23.94 -10.10
N ASN A 174 23.03 -22.69 -10.33
CA ASN A 174 22.67 -22.17 -11.66
C ASN A 174 23.83 -21.45 -12.37
N GLY A 175 25.08 -21.60 -11.90
CA GLY A 175 26.27 -20.93 -12.45
C GLY A 175 26.37 -19.44 -12.13
N HIS A 176 25.43 -18.89 -11.35
CA HIS A 176 25.47 -17.51 -10.90
C HIS A 176 26.47 -17.30 -9.78
N ARG A 177 27.14 -16.15 -9.78
CA ARG A 177 28.01 -15.74 -8.66
C ARG A 177 27.16 -15.26 -7.49
N ILE A 178 27.26 -15.95 -6.37
CA ILE A 178 26.55 -15.68 -5.12
C ILE A 178 27.51 -14.98 -4.15
N VAL A 179 27.04 -13.89 -3.55
CA VAL A 179 27.82 -12.99 -2.70
C VAL A 179 27.11 -12.86 -1.36
N ARG A 180 27.86 -12.94 -0.26
CA ARG A 180 27.33 -12.68 1.07
C ARG A 180 27.04 -11.20 1.26
N LEU A 181 25.85 -10.88 1.76
CA LEU A 181 25.42 -9.50 1.96
C LEU A 181 26.29 -8.78 2.99
N ASP A 182 26.67 -9.45 4.09
CA ASP A 182 27.52 -8.87 5.14
C ASP A 182 28.89 -8.40 4.63
N ASP A 183 29.50 -9.16 3.72
CA ASP A 183 30.80 -8.81 3.16
C ASP A 183 30.68 -7.58 2.25
N ALA A 184 29.63 -7.53 1.44
CA ALA A 184 29.33 -6.38 0.60
C ALA A 184 28.97 -5.14 1.44
N LEU A 185 28.25 -5.32 2.55
CA LEU A 185 27.89 -4.25 3.49
C LEU A 185 29.13 -3.68 4.18
N ARG A 186 30.10 -4.53 4.57
CA ARG A 186 31.37 -4.11 5.15
C ARG A 186 32.17 -3.22 4.19
N ILE A 187 32.21 -3.58 2.90
CA ILE A 187 32.83 -2.77 1.85
C ILE A 187 32.09 -1.43 1.68
N ALA A 188 30.75 -1.47 1.62
CA ALA A 188 29.93 -0.28 1.42
C ALA A 188 30.10 0.74 2.56
N LYS A 189 30.14 0.26 3.80
CA LYS A 189 30.41 1.10 4.99
C LYS A 189 31.82 1.69 4.95
N LYS A 190 32.84 0.88 4.64
CA LYS A 190 34.22 1.38 4.50
C LYS A 190 34.35 2.48 3.43
N ASN A 191 33.65 2.35 2.30
CA ASN A 191 33.64 3.38 1.24
C ASN A 191 32.92 4.66 1.69
N SER A 192 31.83 4.52 2.45
CA SER A 192 31.09 5.65 3.01
C SER A 192 31.97 6.43 4.00
N ASP A 193 32.70 5.72 4.85
CA ASP A 193 33.65 6.31 5.81
C ASP A 193 34.85 6.96 5.10
N GLN A 194 35.41 6.33 4.07
CA GLN A 194 36.53 6.90 3.30
C GLN A 194 36.12 8.10 2.43
N GLY A 195 34.88 8.15 1.94
CA GLY A 195 34.33 9.31 1.23
C GLY A 195 34.17 10.53 2.13
N ILE A 196 33.89 10.34 3.43
CA ILE A 196 33.83 11.43 4.42
C ILE A 196 35.23 12.02 4.68
N TYR A 197 36.30 11.20 4.66
CA TYR A 197 37.67 11.66 4.90
C TYR A 197 38.37 12.29 3.67
N GLN A 198 37.89 12.07 2.44
CA GLN A 198 38.42 12.76 1.24
C GLN A 198 37.89 14.18 1.06
N GLY A 199 36.87 14.61 1.82
CA GLY A 199 36.33 15.97 1.81
C GLY A 199 37.08 16.98 2.69
N ALA A 200 38.06 16.54 3.48
CA ALA A 200 38.81 17.39 4.41
C ALA A 200 40.26 17.60 3.93
N HIS A 201 40.44 18.32 2.82
CA HIS A 201 41.74 18.96 2.55
C HIS A 201 41.83 20.29 3.33
N PRO A 202 42.92 20.54 4.08
CA PRO A 202 43.11 21.80 4.76
C PRO A 202 43.42 22.87 3.70
N VAL A 203 42.62 23.93 3.70
CA VAL A 203 42.95 25.17 2.99
C VAL A 203 44.15 25.77 3.72
N LEU A 204 45.32 25.79 3.06
CA LEU A 204 46.41 26.71 3.38
C LEU A 204 46.09 28.08 2.80
#